data_AF-A0A2P7BTU8-F1
#
_entry.id   AF-A0A2P7BTU8-F1
#
_cell.length_a   1.000
_cell.length_b   1.000
_cell.length_c   1.000
_cell.angle_alpha   90.00
_cell.angle_beta   90.00
_cell.angle_gamma   90.00
#
_symmetry.space_group_name_H-M   'P 1'
#
loop_
_entity.id
_entity.type
_entity.pdbx_description
1 polymer ?
#
loop_
_entity_poly.entity_id
_entity_poly.type
_entity_poly.pdbx_seq_one_letter_code
_entity_poly.pdbx_strand_id
1 'polypeptide(L)' 'MAEIINLRLAKKRKSKDVKDKTAEQNRILSGRTKAEKQFERNAKRKSARFLDDNRLERSDAQKTTESDTDGK' A
#
# COMPACT_ATOMS: atom_id res chain seq x y z
N MET A 1 -3.11 -21.88 29.37
CA MET A 1 -3.07 -22.57 28.07
C MET A 1 -2.75 -21.56 27.00
N ALA A 2 -1.69 -21.76 26.21
CA ALA A 2 -1.35 -20.87 25.10
C ALA A 2 -2.04 -21.36 23.81
N GLU A 3 -2.73 -20.47 23.10
CA GLU A 3 -3.25 -20.76 21.77
C GLU A 3 -2.11 -20.78 20.75
N ILE A 4 -1.82 -21.96 20.20
CA ILE A 4 -0.84 -22.13 19.13
C ILE A 4 -1.55 -21.86 17.80
N ILE A 5 -1.34 -20.67 17.23
CA ILE A 5 -1.88 -20.32 15.91
C ILE A 5 -0.90 -20.65 14.79
N ASN A 6 -1.42 -21.17 13.68
CA ASN A 6 -0.61 -21.42 12.49
C ASN A 6 -0.46 -20.15 11.66
N LEU A 7 0.71 -19.50 11.77
CA LEU A 7 1.02 -18.26 11.06
C LEU A 7 0.97 -18.40 9.53
N ARG A 8 1.29 -19.56 8.96
CA ARG A 8 1.21 -19.80 7.51
C ARG A 8 -0.24 -19.73 7.04
N LEU A 9 -1.17 -20.32 7.78
CA LEU A 9 -2.60 -20.26 7.46
C LEU A 9 -3.14 -18.84 7.61
N ALA A 10 -2.72 -18.11 8.65
CA ALA A 10 -3.08 -16.71 8.84
C ALA A 10 -2.60 -15.82 7.67
N LYS A 11 -1.33 -15.95 7.26
CA LYS A 11 -0.77 -15.23 6.10
C LYS A 11 -1.52 -15.56 4.80
N LYS A 12 -1.85 -16.85 4.59
CA LYS A 12 -2.61 -17.30 3.42
C LYS A 12 -4.00 -16.68 3.38
N ARG A 13 -4.73 -16.65 4.51
CA ARG A 13 -6.04 -16.01 4.62
C ARG A 13 -5.95 -14.51 4.28
N LYS A 14 -5.02 -13.80 4.92
CA LYS A 14 -4.77 -12.37 4.62
C LYS A 14 -4.49 -12.13 3.14
N SER A 15 -3.68 -12.98 2.50
CA SER A 15 -3.39 -12.85 1.06
C SER A 15 -4.63 -13.09 0.19
N LYS A 16 -5.50 -14.04 0.55
CA LYS A 16 -6.78 -14.24 -0.13
C LYS A 16 -7.70 -13.03 0.03
N ASP A 17 -7.87 -12.54 1.25
CA ASP A 17 -8.74 -11.39 1.54
C ASP A 17 -8.29 -10.13 0.78
N VAL A 18 -6.97 -9.91 0.67
CA VAL A 18 -6.42 -8.81 -0.14
C VAL A 18 -6.78 -8.98 -1.62
N LYS A 19 -6.63 -10.20 -2.16
CA LYS A 19 -7.00 -10.48 -3.56
C LYS A 19 -8.49 -10.28 -3.80
N ASP A 20 -9.34 -10.73 -2.90
CA ASP A 20 -10.79 -10.60 -3.02
C ASP A 20 -11.22 -9.12 -3.00
N LYS A 21 -10.66 -8.31 -2.08
CA LYS A 21 -10.87 -6.86 -2.06
C LYS A 21 -10.43 -6.17 -3.36
N THR A 22 -9.27 -6.56 -3.91
CA THR A 22 -8.82 -6.00 -5.19
C THR A 22 -9.73 -6.41 -6.35
N ALA A 23 -10.26 -7.64 -6.32
CA ALA A 23 -11.19 -8.12 -7.34
C ALA A 23 -12.53 -7.38 -7.27
N GLU A 24 -13.06 -7.14 -6.07
CA GLU A 24 -14.27 -6.32 -5.86
C GLU A 24 -14.09 -4.90 -6.38
N GLN A 25 -12.97 -4.26 -6.05
CA GLN A 25 -12.63 -2.94 -6.61
C GLN A 25 -12.58 -2.99 -8.13
N ASN A 26 -11.88 -3.95 -8.73
CA ASN A 26 -11.79 -4.08 -10.18
C ASN A 26 -13.14 -4.35 -10.85
N ARG A 27 -14.05 -5.10 -10.21
CA ARG A 27 -15.42 -5.28 -10.69
C ARG A 27 -16.18 -3.95 -10.75
N ILE A 28 -16.06 -3.11 -9.71
CA ILE A 28 -16.68 -1.77 -9.67
C ILE A 28 -16.05 -0.83 -10.70
N LEU A 29 -14.75 -0.95 -10.95
CA LEU A 29 -14.04 -0.14 -11.94
C LEU A 29 -14.34 -0.56 -13.39
N SER A 30 -14.78 -1.80 -13.60
CA SER A 30 -15.20 -2.31 -14.89
C SER A 30 -16.45 -1.56 -15.38
N GLY A 31 -16.49 -1.21 -16.66
CA GLY A 31 -17.61 -0.47 -17.26
C GLY A 31 -17.50 1.07 -17.23
N ARG A 32 -16.49 1.65 -16.57
CA ARG A 32 -16.27 3.12 -16.62
C ARG A 32 -15.88 3.61 -18.01
N THR A 33 -16.43 4.76 -18.39
CA THR A 33 -16.15 5.46 -19.65
C THR A 33 -14.72 6.05 -19.68
N LYS A 34 -14.24 6.43 -20.87
CA LYS A 34 -12.91 7.04 -21.03
C LYS A 34 -12.78 8.37 -20.29
N ALA A 35 -13.85 9.16 -20.25
CA ALA A 35 -13.89 10.48 -19.60
C ALA A 35 -13.74 10.35 -18.08
N GLU A 36 -14.50 9.45 -17.44
CA GLU A 36 -14.43 9.19 -16.00
C GLU A 36 -13.04 8.68 -15.59
N LYS A 37 -12.47 7.75 -16.36
CA LYS A 37 -11.10 7.26 -16.13
C LYS A 37 -10.08 8.40 -16.22
N GLN A 38 -10.23 9.33 -17.16
CA GLN A 38 -9.32 10.46 -17.31
C GLN A 38 -9.47 11.47 -16.18
N PHE A 39 -10.69 11.75 -15.75
CA PHE A 39 -10.96 12.61 -14.59
C PHE A 39 -10.29 12.06 -13.33
N GLU A 40 -10.47 10.77 -13.04
CA GLU A 40 -9.86 10.11 -11.87
C GLU A 40 -8.33 10.11 -11.95
N ARG A 41 -7.75 9.83 -13.12
CA ARG A 41 -6.28 9.92 -13.32
C ARG A 41 -5.76 11.33 -13.07
N ASN A 42 -6.47 12.35 -13.56
CA ASN A 42 -6.08 13.74 -13.36
C ASN A 42 -6.17 14.14 -11.88
N ALA A 43 -7.23 13.70 -11.17
CA ALA A 43 -7.38 13.92 -9.75
C ALA A 43 -6.23 13.28 -8.95
N LYS A 44 -5.92 12.00 -9.23
CA LYS A 44 -4.78 11.28 -8.62
C LYS A 44 -3.44 11.95 -8.90
N ARG A 45 -3.24 12.43 -10.14
CA ARG A 45 -2.02 13.16 -10.51
C ARG A 45 -1.91 14.49 -9.77
N LYS A 46 -3.03 15.22 -9.61
CA LYS A 46 -3.06 16.48 -8.86
C LYS A 46 -2.74 16.24 -7.39
N SER A 47 -3.31 15.20 -6.77
CA SER A 47 -3.00 14.87 -5.38
C SER A 47 -1.54 14.43 -5.19
N ALA A 48 -1.00 13.61 -6.10
CA ALA A 48 0.40 13.20 -6.06
C ALA A 48 1.33 14.42 -6.17
N ARG A 49 1.11 15.27 -7.17
CA ARG A 49 1.87 16.53 -7.33
C ARG A 49 1.76 17.41 -6.11
N PHE A 50 0.57 17.57 -5.55
CA PHE A 50 0.40 18.35 -4.32
C PHE A 50 1.24 17.78 -3.16
N LEU A 51 1.24 16.45 -2.97
CA LEU A 51 2.06 15.83 -1.93
C LEU A 51 3.56 15.96 -2.21
N ASP A 52 3.98 15.83 -3.47
CA ASP A 52 5.38 15.98 -3.87
C ASP A 52 5.86 17.44 -3.69
N ASP A 53 5.08 18.41 -4.13
CA ASP A 53 5.38 19.84 -4.04
C ASP A 53 5.39 20.33 -2.56
N ASN A 54 4.55 19.73 -1.72
CA ASN A 54 4.46 20.03 -0.28
C ASN A 54 5.23 19.02 0.57
N ARG A 55 6.11 18.22 -0.04
CA ARG A 55 6.94 17.27 0.69
C ARG A 55 7.96 18.05 1.50
N LEU A 56 7.74 18.11 2.80
CA LEU A 56 8.75 18.57 3.74
C LEU A 56 9.83 17.49 3.83
N GLU A 57 11.03 17.79 3.35
CA GLU A 57 12.20 16.99 3.67
C GLU A 57 12.35 16.98 5.20
N ARG A 58 12.14 15.81 5.81
CA ARG A 58 12.54 15.62 7.21
C ARG A 58 14.06 15.67 7.21
N SER A 59 14.63 16.83 7.56
CA SER A 59 15.99 16.85 8.07
C SER A 59 16.04 15.94 9.29
N ASP A 60 16.84 14.88 9.21
CA ASP A 60 17.39 14.13 10.36
C ASP A 60 16.47 13.17 11.15
N ALA A 61 15.78 12.24 10.49
CA ALA A 61 15.42 11.00 11.18
C ALA A 61 15.35 9.79 10.25
N GLN A 62 16.24 8.82 10.49
CA GLN A 62 16.27 7.45 9.95
C GLN A 62 17.25 7.19 8.79
N LYS A 63 18.47 7.75 8.90
CA LYS A 63 19.64 6.85 8.95
C LYS A 63 19.63 6.19 10.35
N THR A 64 20.10 4.95 10.48
CA THR A 64 20.21 4.13 11.72
C THR A 64 19.04 3.22 12.10
N THR A 65 18.68 2.27 11.25
CA THR A 65 18.39 0.86 11.63
C THR A 65 18.52 0.07 10.32
N GLU A 66 19.70 -0.37 9.89
CA GLU A 66 20.22 -1.71 10.20
C GLU A 66 21.62 -1.78 9.53
N SER A 67 22.68 -1.42 10.25
CA SER A 67 24.06 -1.69 9.83
C SER A 67 24.96 -2.00 11.03
N ASP A 68 24.42 -2.70 12.04
CA ASP A 68 25.18 -3.22 13.17
C ASP A 68 24.61 -4.56 13.63
N THR A 69 24.90 -5.61 12.86
CA THR A 69 25.12 -6.95 13.42
C THR A 69 26.29 -7.60 12.68
N ASP A 70 27.47 -7.03 12.84
CA ASP A 70 28.75 -7.74 12.73
C ASP A 70 29.46 -7.59 14.08
N GLY A 71 29.62 -8.68 14.82
CA GLY A 71 30.40 -8.67 16.06
C GLY A 71 29.93 -9.56 17.20
N LYS A 72 29.71 -10.86 16.96
CA LYS A 72 30.34 -11.94 17.74
C LYS A 72 30.16 -13.30 17.06
#